data_AF-Q2HQ02-F1
#
_entry.id   AF-Q2HQ02-F1
#
_cell.length_a   1.000
_cell.length_b   1.000
_cell.length_c   1.000
_cell.angle_alpha   90.00
_cell.angle_beta   90.00
_cell.angle_gamma   90.00
#
_symmetry.space_group_name_H-M   'P 1'
#
loop_
_entity.id
_entity.type
_entity.pdbx_description
1 polymer ?
#
loop_
_entity_poly.entity_id
_entity_poly.type
_entity_poly.pdbx_seq_one_letter_code
_entity_poly.pdbx_strand_id
1 'polypeptide(L)'
;VFKEGVYEMKEGDRVKEAVEKAGGLLPDADVKKVNLAQMVQDQMLLYVPNKNEPVQEGATFSKSEGKVQINTASKEQLEKITGIGSRKAESILKYREEHGLFQKIEDLLEID
;
A
#
# COMPACT_ATOMS: atom_id res chain seq x y z
N VAL A 1 -19.41 1.54 -7.13
CA VAL A 1 -20.32 2.16 -6.12
C VAL A 1 -21.31 3.05 -6.85
N PHE A 2 -22.43 3.45 -6.24
CA PHE A 2 -23.42 4.30 -6.92
C PHE A 2 -22.97 5.75 -7.12
N LYS A 3 -22.10 6.27 -6.24
CA LYS A 3 -21.56 7.63 -6.31
C LYS A 3 -20.05 7.59 -6.07
N GLU A 4 -19.27 7.74 -7.12
CA GLU A 4 -17.82 7.96 -7.01
C GLU A 4 -17.52 9.39 -6.54
N GLY A 5 -16.40 9.58 -5.84
CA GLY A 5 -16.00 10.88 -5.32
C GLY A 5 -15.07 10.80 -4.11
N VAL A 6 -14.75 11.97 -3.56
CA VAL A 6 -13.95 12.13 -2.34
C VAL A 6 -14.91 12.27 -1.15
N TYR A 7 -14.65 11.52 -0.09
CA TYR A 7 -15.48 11.50 1.11
C TYR A 7 -14.63 11.78 2.34
N GLU A 8 -15.11 12.68 3.19
CA GLU A 8 -14.54 12.87 4.51
C GLU A 8 -14.95 11.70 5.42
N MET A 9 -13.99 11.11 6.12
CA MET A 9 -14.17 9.96 7.01
C MET A 9 -13.75 10.34 8.42
N LYS A 10 -14.34 9.68 9.42
CA LYS A 10 -13.89 9.83 10.80
C LYS A 10 -12.73 8.89 11.08
N GLU A 11 -11.89 9.26 12.04
CA GLU A 11 -10.85 8.37 12.53
C GLU A 11 -11.47 7.08 13.07
N GLY A 12 -10.95 5.93 12.63
CA GLY A 12 -11.46 4.61 12.97
C GLY A 12 -12.59 4.08 12.09
N ASP A 13 -13.11 4.87 11.15
CA ASP A 13 -14.04 4.35 10.14
C ASP A 13 -13.37 3.27 9.30
N ARG A 14 -14.17 2.32 8.77
CA ARG A 14 -13.67 1.27 7.89
C ARG A 14 -14.14 1.50 6.45
N VAL A 15 -13.61 0.68 5.57
CA VAL A 15 -13.95 0.66 4.14
C VAL A 15 -15.45 0.48 3.94
N LYS A 16 -16.14 -0.28 4.80
CA LYS A 16 -17.60 -0.45 4.77
C LYS A 16 -18.33 0.90 4.84
N GLU A 17 -17.96 1.76 5.77
CA GLU A 17 -18.58 3.06 5.98
C GLU A 17 -18.33 3.99 4.78
N ALA A 18 -17.13 3.93 4.18
CA ALA A 18 -16.82 4.69 2.96
C ALA A 18 -17.71 4.25 1.78
N VAL A 19 -17.91 2.95 1.62
CA VAL A 19 -18.80 2.38 0.59
C VAL A 19 -20.26 2.79 0.82
N GLU A 20 -20.72 2.82 2.07
CA GLU A 20 -22.07 3.29 2.41
C GLU A 20 -22.24 4.79 2.08
N LYS A 21 -21.26 5.64 2.40
CA LYS A 21 -21.26 7.06 1.99
C LYS A 21 -21.26 7.24 0.47
N ALA A 22 -20.60 6.34 -0.26
CA ALA A 22 -20.60 6.29 -1.72
C ALA A 22 -21.92 5.76 -2.32
N GLY A 23 -22.99 5.64 -1.52
CA GLY A 23 -24.30 5.17 -1.96
C GLY A 23 -24.41 3.65 -2.08
N GLY A 24 -23.45 2.90 -1.53
CA GLY A 24 -23.43 1.44 -1.54
C GLY A 24 -22.77 0.83 -2.78
N LEU A 25 -22.72 -0.50 -2.78
CA LEU A 25 -22.14 -1.31 -3.86
C LEU A 25 -23.14 -1.46 -5.00
N LEU A 26 -22.64 -1.42 -6.24
CA LEU A 26 -23.44 -1.75 -7.41
C LEU A 26 -23.70 -3.27 -7.45
N PRO A 27 -24.78 -3.75 -8.12
CA PRO A 27 -25.09 -5.18 -8.21
C PRO A 27 -24.01 -6.05 -8.86
N ASP A 28 -23.22 -5.44 -9.75
CA ASP A 28 -22.11 -6.03 -10.47
C ASP A 28 -20.76 -5.87 -9.74
N ALA A 29 -20.71 -5.15 -8.62
CA ALA A 29 -19.50 -5.01 -7.81
C ALA A 29 -19.10 -6.36 -7.19
N ASP A 30 -17.80 -6.62 -7.15
CA ASP A 30 -17.23 -7.83 -6.56
C ASP A 30 -16.81 -7.61 -5.11
N VAL A 31 -17.75 -7.81 -4.20
CA VAL A 31 -17.54 -7.60 -2.76
C VAL A 31 -16.45 -8.52 -2.20
N LYS A 32 -16.24 -9.70 -2.80
CA LYS A 32 -15.24 -10.67 -2.32
C LYS A 32 -13.80 -10.17 -2.50
N LYS A 33 -13.62 -9.17 -3.38
CA LYS A 33 -12.32 -8.55 -3.68
C LYS A 33 -12.06 -7.28 -2.89
N VAL A 34 -12.96 -6.88 -1.99
CA VAL A 34 -12.84 -5.67 -1.18
C VAL A 34 -12.77 -6.02 0.30
N ASN A 35 -11.73 -5.56 1.00
CA ASN A 35 -11.64 -5.73 2.44
C ASN A 35 -12.48 -4.68 3.18
N LEU A 36 -13.76 -4.97 3.38
CA LEU A 36 -14.70 -4.07 4.08
C LEU A 36 -14.33 -3.80 5.55
N ALA A 37 -13.49 -4.65 6.16
CA ALA A 37 -13.09 -4.51 7.56
C ALA A 37 -11.85 -3.62 7.77
N GLN A 38 -11.15 -3.26 6.69
CA GLN A 38 -9.95 -2.42 6.74
C GLN A 38 -10.30 -1.01 7.22
N MET A 39 -9.50 -0.44 8.13
CA MET A 39 -9.60 0.97 8.52
C MET A 39 -9.23 1.88 7.35
N VAL A 40 -9.97 2.97 7.19
CA VAL A 40 -9.62 4.01 6.22
C VAL A 40 -8.47 4.85 6.77
N GLN A 41 -7.64 5.34 5.86
CA GLN A 41 -6.54 6.24 6.17
C GLN A 41 -6.71 7.54 5.38
N ASP A 42 -6.08 8.60 5.86
CA ASP A 42 -6.03 9.86 5.10
C ASP A 42 -5.44 9.62 3.70
N GLN A 43 -5.99 10.31 2.71
CA GLN A 43 -5.63 10.20 1.28
C GLN A 43 -5.76 8.79 0.67
N MET A 44 -6.45 7.85 1.34
CA MET A 44 -6.64 6.49 0.84
C MET A 44 -7.54 6.47 -0.40
N LEU A 45 -7.09 5.77 -1.45
CA LEU A 45 -7.91 5.49 -2.63
C LEU A 45 -8.61 4.14 -2.46
N LEU A 46 -9.94 4.15 -2.42
CA LEU A 46 -10.72 2.92 -2.41
C LEU A 46 -11.24 2.61 -3.81
N TYR A 47 -10.79 1.48 -4.36
CA TYR A 47 -11.26 0.98 -5.64
C TYR A 47 -12.12 -0.28 -5.44
N VAL A 48 -13.28 -0.31 -6.10
CA VAL A 48 -14.26 -1.40 -6.01
C VAL A 48 -14.43 -2.01 -7.40
N PRO A 49 -13.85 -3.20 -7.67
CA PRO A 49 -13.91 -3.82 -8.98
C PRO A 49 -15.29 -4.42 -9.27
N ASN A 50 -15.59 -4.64 -10.55
CA ASN A 50 -16.75 -5.41 -10.98
C ASN A 50 -16.42 -6.91 -11.07
N LYS A 51 -17.45 -7.77 -11.02
CA LYS A 51 -17.33 -9.25 -11.03
C LYS A 51 -16.62 -9.78 -12.28
N ASN A 52 -16.77 -9.09 -13.41
CA ASN A 52 -16.22 -9.50 -14.70
C ASN A 52 -14.84 -8.89 -15.00
N GLU A 53 -14.31 -8.10 -14.08
CA GLU A 53 -13.01 -7.48 -14.25
C GLU A 53 -11.90 -8.44 -13.79
N PRO A 54 -10.91 -8.75 -14.65
CA PRO A 54 -9.76 -9.54 -14.25
C PRO A 54 -9.04 -8.79 -13.13
N VAL A 55 -8.84 -9.48 -12.01
CA VAL A 55 -8.18 -8.90 -10.85
C VAL A 55 -6.72 -8.65 -11.22
N GLN A 56 -6.30 -7.39 -11.29
CA GLN A 56 -4.92 -7.11 -10.92
C GLN A 56 -4.84 -7.32 -9.41
N GLU A 57 -4.15 -8.38 -8.97
CA GLU A 57 -3.78 -8.57 -7.58
C GLU A 57 -3.08 -7.28 -7.09
N GLY A 58 -3.79 -6.47 -6.28
CA GLY A 58 -3.30 -5.15 -5.90
C GLY A 58 -4.35 -4.04 -5.79
N ALA A 59 -5.63 -4.31 -6.03
CA ALA A 59 -6.74 -3.37 -5.77
C ALA A 59 -7.01 -3.10 -4.26
N THR A 60 -5.94 -2.99 -3.47
CA THR A 60 -5.91 -2.28 -2.19
C THR A 60 -5.01 -1.08 -2.41
N PHE A 61 -5.56 0.04 -2.89
CA PHE A 61 -4.79 1.29 -3.03
C PHE A 61 -4.62 1.98 -1.66
N SER A 62 -3.82 1.35 -0.82
CA SER A 62 -2.85 2.06 0.02
C SER A 62 -1.46 1.53 -0.34
N LYS A 63 -1.13 1.46 -1.63
CA LYS A 63 0.27 1.47 -2.00
C LYS A 63 0.69 2.92 -1.88
N SER A 64 1.36 3.24 -0.79
CA SER A 64 2.22 4.41 -0.71
C SER A 64 3.18 4.35 -1.89
N GLU A 65 2.76 4.91 -3.02
CA GLU A 65 3.54 5.01 -4.24
C GLU A 65 4.81 5.80 -3.90
N GLY A 66 5.92 5.06 -3.78
CA GLY A 66 7.22 5.60 -3.43
C GLY A 66 7.83 5.08 -2.14
N LYS A 67 7.08 4.42 -1.24
CA LYS A 67 7.66 3.81 -0.03
C LYS A 67 7.97 2.34 -0.24
N VAL A 68 9.26 2.05 -0.39
CA VAL A 68 9.79 0.69 -0.47
C VAL A 68 10.07 0.19 0.95
N GLN A 69 9.61 -1.01 1.29
CA GLN A 69 9.85 -1.60 2.60
C GLN A 69 11.30 -2.11 2.70
N ILE A 70 12.17 -1.35 3.35
CA ILE A 70 13.61 -1.65 3.47
C ILE A 70 13.98 -2.93 4.21
N ASN A 71 13.02 -3.65 4.82
CA ASN A 71 13.24 -4.94 5.50
C ASN A 71 12.83 -6.16 4.66
N THR A 72 12.02 -5.97 3.62
CA THR A 72 11.50 -7.05 2.76
C THR A 72 11.78 -6.83 1.28
N ALA A 73 12.21 -5.62 0.89
CA ALA A 73 12.47 -5.27 -0.49
C ALA A 73 13.62 -6.08 -1.12
N SER A 74 13.45 -6.42 -2.40
CA SER A 74 14.51 -6.97 -3.27
C SER A 74 15.48 -5.87 -3.72
N LYS A 75 16.64 -6.28 -4.26
CA LYS A 75 17.62 -5.34 -4.83
C LYS A 75 16.99 -4.40 -5.86
N GLU A 76 16.19 -4.92 -6.79
CA GLU A 76 15.57 -4.07 -7.84
C GLU A 76 14.50 -3.14 -7.26
N GLN A 77 13.87 -3.50 -6.15
CA GLN A 77 12.93 -2.63 -5.46
C GLN A 77 13.64 -1.50 -4.71
N LEU A 78 14.80 -1.78 -4.12
CA LEU A 78 15.63 -0.77 -3.46
C LEU A 78 16.22 0.22 -4.48
N GLU A 79 16.64 -0.25 -5.65
CA GLU A 79 17.16 0.60 -6.74
C GLU A 79 16.13 1.57 -7.33
N LYS A 80 14.83 1.31 -7.13
CA LYS A 80 13.75 2.24 -7.54
C LYS A 80 13.64 3.45 -6.64
N ILE A 81 14.31 3.45 -5.48
CA ILE A 81 14.33 4.58 -4.55
C ILE A 81 15.26 5.65 -5.12
N THR A 82 14.76 6.87 -5.31
CA THR A 82 15.55 8.00 -5.79
C THR A 82 16.75 8.24 -4.86
N GLY A 83 17.97 8.14 -5.40
CA GLY A 83 19.22 8.28 -4.62
C GLY A 83 19.83 6.97 -4.10
N ILE A 84 19.20 5.82 -4.38
CA ILE A 84 19.76 4.49 -4.10
C ILE A 84 20.10 3.80 -5.42
N GLY A 85 21.40 3.69 -5.71
CA GLY A 85 21.91 2.89 -6.82
C GLY A 85 22.24 1.45 -6.40
N SER A 86 22.63 0.61 -7.36
CA SER A 86 22.93 -0.82 -7.13
C SER A 86 23.89 -1.09 -5.98
N ARG A 87 24.90 -0.23 -5.81
CA ARG A 87 25.90 -0.36 -4.74
C ARG A 87 25.28 -0.19 -3.35
N LYS A 88 24.44 0.83 -3.18
CA LYS A 88 23.72 1.05 -1.91
C LYS A 88 22.65 -0.01 -1.67
N ALA A 89 21.97 -0.47 -2.72
CA ALA A 89 21.00 -1.56 -2.61
C ALA A 89 21.67 -2.86 -2.11
N GLU A 90 22.88 -3.16 -2.58
CA GLU A 90 23.69 -4.28 -2.06
C GLU A 90 24.12 -4.07 -0.61
N SER A 91 24.58 -2.87 -0.23
CA SER A 91 24.93 -2.55 1.16
C SER A 91 23.74 -2.74 2.11
N ILE A 92 22.53 -2.36 1.71
CA ILE A 92 21.29 -2.58 2.48
C ILE A 92 21.04 -4.07 2.72
N LEU A 93 21.17 -4.90 1.67
CA LEU A 93 20.97 -6.34 1.79
C LEU A 93 22.02 -6.98 2.71
N LYS A 94 23.28 -6.58 2.55
CA LYS A 94 24.38 -7.08 3.39
C LYS A 94 24.20 -6.70 4.85
N TYR A 95 23.79 -5.45 5.12
CA TYR A 95 23.48 -5.00 6.48
C TYR A 95 22.37 -5.84 7.11
N ARG A 96 21.32 -6.20 6.36
CA ARG A 96 20.28 -7.10 6.88
C ARG A 96 20.82 -8.48 7.28
N GLU A 97 21.76 -9.02 6.51
CA GLU A 97 22.34 -10.33 6.78
C GLU A 97 23.28 -10.30 8.00
N GLU A 98 24.04 -9.23 8.17
CA GLU A 98 25.05 -9.11 9.23
C GLU A 98 24.49 -8.55 10.55
N HIS A 99 23.59 -7.56 10.48
CA HIS A 99 23.07 -6.81 11.63
C HIS A 99 21.59 -7.09 11.93
N GLY A 100 20.88 -7.75 11.01
CA GLY A 100 19.45 -8.03 11.15
C GLY A 100 18.57 -6.90 10.59
N LEU A 101 17.28 -6.93 10.94
CA LEU A 101 16.29 -6.00 10.38
C LEU A 101 16.48 -4.57 10.91
N PHE A 102 16.38 -3.58 10.01
CA PHE A 102 16.39 -2.16 10.34
C PHE A 102 15.21 -1.84 11.27
N GLN A 103 15.51 -1.31 12.46
CA GLN A 103 14.51 -0.92 13.46
C GLN A 103 14.13 0.55 13.30
N LYS A 104 15.10 1.39 12.89
CA LYS A 104 14.93 2.82 12.71
C LYS A 104 15.47 3.29 11.37
N ILE A 105 15.11 4.53 11.01
CA ILE A 105 15.59 5.16 9.78
C ILE A 105 17.06 5.55 9.93
N GLU A 106 17.52 5.91 11.14
CA GLU A 106 18.93 6.25 11.37
C GLU A 106 19.89 5.09 11.10
N ASP A 107 19.42 3.85 11.22
CA ASP A 107 20.19 2.64 10.90
C ASP A 107 20.64 2.62 9.41
N LEU A 108 19.92 3.33 8.52
CA LEU A 108 20.32 3.52 7.12
C LEU A 108 21.48 4.52 6.93
N LEU A 109 21.93 5.20 7.99
CA LEU A 109 23.14 6.03 7.94
C LEU A 109 24.40 5.21 8.21
N GLU A 110 24.26 4.00 8.75
CA GLU A 110 25.39 3.09 9.02
C GLU A 110 25.83 2.30 7.78
N ILE A 111 25.10 2.43 6.67
CA ILE A 111 25.41 1.80 5.39
C ILE A 111 26.18 2.77 4.45
N ASP A 112 27.35 2.34 3.99
CA ASP A 112 28.18 3.05 2.99
C ASP A 112 27.81 2.70 1.54
#